data_AF-A0A2Z3HD70-F1
#
_entry.id   AF-A0A2Z3HD70-F1
#
_cell.length_a   1.000
_cell.length_b   1.000
_cell.length_c   1.000
_cell.angle_alpha   90.00
_cell.angle_beta   90.00
_cell.angle_gamma   90.00
#
_symmetry.space_group_name_H-M   'P 1'
#
loop_
_entity.id
_entity.type
_entity.pdbx_description
1 polymer ?
#
loop_
_entity_poly.entity_id
_entity_poly.type
_entity_poly.pdbx_seq_one_letter_code
_entity_poly.pdbx_strand_id
1 'polypeptide(L)'
;MELNQAEDCTGSCRTCPAVGSCPDRVVCRCLQVTEQTLISAIVELGLRTVKEVRRATEAGTGCNCCHREVNAYLAVYASSSSPNMCSAK
;
A
#
# COMPACT_ATOMS: atom_id res chain seq x y z
N MET A 1 -25.29 -7.83 -24.15
CA MET A 1 -24.11 -8.23 -23.36
C MET A 1 -23.41 -6.95 -22.94
N GLU A 2 -24.01 -6.25 -22.00
CA GLU A 2 -23.44 -5.03 -21.41
C GLU A 2 -22.39 -5.46 -20.39
N LEU A 3 -21.17 -4.97 -20.57
CA LEU A 3 -20.06 -5.22 -19.67
C LEU A 3 -20.26 -4.45 -18.38
N ASN A 4 -20.41 -5.25 -17.34
CA ASN A 4 -20.38 -4.89 -15.93
C ASN A 4 -18.96 -4.46 -15.51
N GLN A 5 -18.89 -3.62 -14.47
CA GLN A 5 -17.71 -3.09 -13.76
C GLN A 5 -16.92 -1.92 -14.36
N ALA A 6 -17.26 -0.70 -13.89
CA ALA A 6 -16.36 0.16 -13.10
C ALA A 6 -17.13 1.39 -12.66
N GLU A 7 -17.93 1.25 -11.59
CA GLU A 7 -18.48 2.38 -10.84
C GLU A 7 -17.32 3.08 -10.13
N ASP A 8 -16.63 3.90 -10.91
CA ASP A 8 -16.14 5.23 -10.58
C ASP A 8 -16.12 5.57 -9.07
N CYS A 9 -14.93 5.52 -8.47
CA CYS A 9 -14.65 6.14 -7.19
C CYS A 9 -14.69 7.68 -7.33
N THR A 10 -15.85 8.26 -7.65
CA THR A 10 -16.08 9.71 -7.59
C THR A 10 -16.16 10.16 -6.14
N GLY A 11 -14.98 10.40 -5.57
CA GLY A 11 -14.70 11.74 -5.05
C GLY A 11 -15.26 12.18 -3.70
N SER A 12 -15.79 11.29 -2.83
CA SER A 12 -16.14 11.72 -1.46
C SER A 12 -15.63 10.88 -0.29
N CYS A 13 -15.00 9.73 -0.53
CA CYS A 13 -14.55 8.89 0.58
C CYS A 13 -13.16 9.27 1.11
N ARG A 14 -13.03 10.48 1.69
CA ARG A 14 -11.84 10.88 2.47
C ARG A 14 -11.61 10.00 3.72
N THR A 15 -12.48 9.03 3.98
CA THR A 15 -12.47 8.17 5.17
C THR A 15 -12.68 6.69 4.85
N CYS A 16 -12.60 6.25 3.59
CA CYS A 16 -12.66 4.81 3.29
C CYS A 16 -11.36 4.17 3.80
N PRO A 17 -11.41 3.36 4.88
CA PRO A 17 -10.22 2.79 5.50
C PRO A 17 -9.78 1.47 4.83
N ALA A 18 -10.38 1.13 3.69
CA ALA A 18 -10.08 -0.10 2.96
C ALA A 18 -8.83 0.10 2.10
N VAL A 19 -7.68 -0.15 2.73
CA VAL A 19 -6.41 -0.40 2.05
C VAL A 19 -6.65 -1.39 0.90
N GLY A 20 -6.22 -1.07 -0.32
CA GLY A 20 -6.45 -1.93 -1.50
C GLY A 20 -7.82 -1.78 -2.21
N SER A 21 -8.65 -0.80 -1.84
CA SER A 21 -9.89 -0.50 -2.58
C SER A 21 -9.65 0.31 -3.86
N CYS A 22 -8.49 0.97 -4.01
CA CYS A 22 -8.16 1.78 -5.18
C CYS A 22 -6.76 1.47 -5.73
N PRO A 23 -6.64 0.84 -6.92
CA PRO A 23 -5.33 0.49 -7.50
C PRO A 23 -4.54 1.70 -8.00
N ASP A 24 -5.21 2.80 -8.33
CA ASP A 24 -4.62 4.04 -8.87
C ASP A 24 -3.95 4.92 -7.80
N ARG A 25 -4.23 4.68 -6.51
CA ARG A 25 -3.64 5.50 -5.45
C ARG A 25 -2.13 5.32 -5.44
N VAL A 26 -1.42 6.45 -5.47
CA VAL A 26 0.04 6.51 -5.34
C VAL A 26 0.45 6.47 -3.88
N VAL A 27 1.14 5.41 -3.48
CA VAL A 27 1.72 5.24 -2.12
C VAL A 27 3.05 5.98 -2.01
N CYS A 28 3.90 5.91 -3.03
CA CYS A 28 5.18 6.63 -3.05
C CYS A 28 5.19 7.67 -4.16
N ARG A 29 5.00 8.95 -3.82
CA ARG A 29 5.06 10.05 -4.79
C ARG A 29 6.45 10.26 -5.41
N CYS A 30 7.51 9.88 -4.70
CA CYS A 30 8.90 10.05 -5.17
C CYS A 30 9.23 9.14 -6.35
N LEU A 31 8.70 7.92 -6.36
CA LEU A 31 8.96 6.89 -7.37
C LEU A 31 7.69 6.47 -8.12
N GLN A 32 6.59 7.21 -7.92
CA GLN A 32 5.25 6.94 -8.45
C GLN A 32 4.79 5.48 -8.28
N VAL A 33 5.10 4.87 -7.13
CA VAL A 33 4.64 3.50 -6.81
C VAL A 33 3.18 3.56 -6.38
N THR A 34 2.32 2.82 -7.08
CA THR A 34 0.89 2.69 -6.79
C THR A 34 0.60 1.59 -5.77
N GLU A 35 -0.57 1.65 -5.13
CA GLU A 35 -1.08 0.58 -4.26
C GLU A 35 -1.09 -0.75 -4.99
N GLN A 36 -1.53 -0.78 -6.25
CA GLN A 36 -1.58 -2.02 -7.03
C GLN A 36 -0.20 -2.66 -7.15
N THR A 37 0.80 -1.89 -7.59
CA THR A 37 2.18 -2.39 -7.70
C THR A 37 2.72 -2.85 -6.35
N LEU A 38 2.41 -2.13 -5.28
CA LEU A 38 2.80 -2.49 -3.93
C LEU A 38 2.17 -3.81 -3.48
N ILE A 39 0.87 -3.98 -3.65
CA ILE A 39 0.12 -5.18 -3.25
C ILE A 39 0.56 -6.37 -4.10
N SER A 40 0.68 -6.21 -5.42
CA SER A 40 1.22 -7.26 -6.30
C SER A 40 2.59 -7.70 -5.85
N ALA A 41 3.52 -6.76 -5.56
CA ALA A 41 4.84 -7.11 -5.05
C ALA A 41 4.77 -7.87 -3.71
N ILE A 42 3.92 -7.44 -2.77
CA ILE A 42 3.75 -8.11 -1.47
C ILE A 42 3.21 -9.53 -1.63
N VAL A 43 2.23 -9.73 -2.51
CA VAL A 43 1.57 -11.03 -2.72
C VAL A 43 2.44 -11.97 -3.55
N GLU A 44 3.02 -11.50 -4.65
CA GLU A 44 3.83 -12.30 -5.58
C GLU A 44 5.17 -12.71 -4.95
N LEU A 45 5.82 -11.79 -4.23
CA LEU A 45 7.12 -12.05 -3.59
C LEU A 45 6.98 -12.47 -2.12
N GLY A 46 5.78 -12.39 -1.54
CA GLY A 46 5.53 -12.76 -0.15
C GLY A 46 6.22 -11.85 0.88
N LEU A 47 6.39 -10.57 0.55
CA LEU A 47 7.17 -9.62 1.36
C LEU A 47 6.46 -9.36 2.69
N ARG A 48 7.19 -9.50 3.81
CA ARG A 48 6.62 -9.27 5.15
C ARG A 48 7.19 -8.06 5.87
N THR A 49 8.14 -7.35 5.26
CA THR A 49 8.82 -6.22 5.89
C THR A 49 8.93 -5.02 4.96
N VAL A 50 8.93 -3.81 5.53
CA VAL A 50 9.10 -2.55 4.78
C VAL A 50 10.41 -2.54 4.00
N LYS A 51 11.45 -3.18 4.54
CA LYS A 51 12.78 -3.25 3.92
C LYS A 51 12.78 -4.11 2.65
N GLU A 52 12.05 -5.22 2.67
CA GLU A 52 11.88 -6.08 1.50
C GLU A 52 10.98 -5.42 0.44
N VAL A 53 9.87 -4.81 0.87
CA VAL A 53 9.04 -3.98 -0.02
C VAL A 53 9.87 -2.90 -0.70
N ARG A 54 10.72 -2.19 0.05
CA ARG A 54 11.66 -1.21 -0.51
C ARG A 54 12.64 -1.80 -1.49
N ARG A 55 13.08 -3.04 -1.30
CA ARG A 55 14.01 -3.69 -2.23
C ARG A 55 13.32 -4.14 -3.52
N ALA A 56 12.04 -4.48 -3.43
CA ALA A 56 11.22 -4.92 -4.56
C ALA A 56 10.62 -3.75 -5.37
N THR A 57 10.13 -2.72 -4.67
CA THR A 57 9.40 -1.58 -5.27
C THR A 57 10.23 -0.30 -5.32
N GLU A 58 11.42 -0.32 -4.71
CA GLU A 58 12.30 0.86 -4.51
C GLU A 58 11.64 1.99 -3.68
N ALA A 59 10.40 1.81 -3.22
CA ALA A 59 9.56 2.83 -2.63
C ALA A 59 10.23 3.54 -1.44
N GLY A 60 10.58 4.81 -1.63
CA GLY A 60 11.08 5.67 -0.56
C GLY A 60 12.51 5.38 -0.14
N THR A 61 13.40 4.90 -1.01
CA THR A 61 14.86 4.81 -0.76
C THR A 61 15.48 6.12 -0.28
N GLY A 62 15.01 7.27 -0.77
CA GLY A 62 15.40 8.60 -0.29
C GLY A 62 14.46 9.19 0.76
N CYS A 63 13.27 9.60 0.33
CA CYS A 63 12.35 10.45 1.09
C CYS A 63 11.64 9.77 2.27
N ASN A 64 11.63 8.43 2.35
CA ASN A 64 11.05 7.59 3.42
C ASN A 64 9.62 7.90 3.95
N CYS A 65 8.90 8.88 3.39
CA CYS A 65 7.54 9.26 3.82
C CYS A 65 6.50 8.14 3.64
N CYS A 66 6.68 7.29 2.64
CA CYS A 66 5.75 6.19 2.34
C CYS A 66 5.88 4.99 3.29
N HIS A 67 6.80 5.00 4.26
CA HIS A 67 7.01 3.86 5.17
C HIS A 67 5.79 3.55 6.03
N ARG A 68 5.14 4.61 6.56
CA ARG A 68 3.95 4.46 7.40
C ARG A 68 2.80 3.84 6.62
N GLU A 69 2.66 4.25 5.36
CA GLU A 69 1.62 3.76 4.47
C GLU A 69 1.92 2.31 4.08
N VAL A 70 3.12 2.00 3.58
CA VAL A 70 3.60 0.63 3.30
C VAL A 70 3.40 -0.32 4.49
N ASN A 71 3.66 0.14 5.71
CA ASN A 71 3.44 -0.67 6.92
C ASN A 71 1.95 -1.01 7.13
N ALA A 72 1.03 -0.13 6.76
CA ALA A 72 -0.40 -0.41 6.82
C ALA A 72 -0.80 -1.50 5.80
N TYR A 73 -0.24 -1.49 4.59
CA TYR A 73 -0.42 -2.58 3.61
C TYR A 73 0.12 -3.89 4.16
N LEU A 74 1.36 -3.89 4.66
CA LEU A 74 1.95 -5.09 5.26
C LEU A 74 1.11 -5.60 6.43
N ALA A 75 0.52 -4.74 7.27
CA ALA A 75 -0.33 -5.18 8.36
C ALA A 75 -1.58 -5.94 7.88
N VAL A 76 -2.16 -5.57 6.74
CA VAL A 76 -3.34 -6.23 6.18
C VAL A 76 -2.96 -7.47 5.35
N TYR A 77 -1.95 -7.36 4.49
CA TYR A 77 -1.56 -8.41 3.55
C TYR A 77 -0.55 -9.42 4.13
N ALA A 78 0.20 -9.08 5.17
CA ALA A 78 1.22 -9.94 5.80
C ALA A 78 0.79 -10.56 7.14
N SER A 79 -0.51 -10.52 7.48
CA SER A 79 -1.20 -10.98 8.71
C SER A 79 -0.65 -12.23 9.44
N SER A 80 0.55 -12.14 10.02
CA SER A 80 1.05 -12.98 11.12
C SER A 80 2.27 -12.37 11.85
N SER A 81 2.51 -11.05 11.77
CA SER A 81 3.56 -10.44 12.61
C SER A 81 3.28 -8.98 12.96
N SER A 82 2.67 -8.81 14.14
CA SER A 82 2.73 -7.71 15.11
C SER A 82 2.89 -6.26 14.62
N PRO A 83 1.84 -5.42 14.73
CA PRO A 83 1.99 -3.97 14.66
C PRO A 83 2.41 -3.44 16.03
N ASN A 84 3.70 -3.53 16.34
CA ASN A 84 4.28 -2.86 17.51
C ASN A 84 5.01 -1.62 17.03
N MET A 85 4.41 -0.44 17.19
CA MET A 85 5.03 0.71 17.86
C MET A 85 4.09 1.91 17.81
N CYS A 86 3.22 1.99 18.81
CA CYS A 86 2.78 3.26 19.34
C CYS A 86 3.93 3.79 20.22
N SER A 87 4.73 4.71 19.68
CA SER A 87 5.52 5.62 20.51
C SER A 87 5.13 7.03 20.13
N ALA A 88 3.92 7.41 20.57
CA ALA A 88 3.63 8.80 20.86
C ALA A 88 4.54 9.22 22.01
N LYS A 89 5.29 10.29 21.83
CA LYS A 89 5.93 11.04 22.90
C LYS A 89 5.14 12.33 23.08
#